data_AF-A0A4D9CLF5-F1
#
_entry.id   AF-A0A4D9CLF5-F1
#
_cell.length_a   1.000
_cell.length_b   1.000
_cell.length_c   1.000
_cell.angle_alpha   90.00
_cell.angle_beta   90.00
_cell.angle_gamma   90.00
#
_symmetry.space_group_name_H-M   'P 1'
#
loop_
_entity.id
_entity.type
_entity.pdbx_description
1 polymer ?
#
loop_
_entity_poly.entity_id
_entity_poly.type
_entity_poly.pdbx_seq_one_letter_code
_entity_poly.pdbx_strand_id
1 'polypeptide(L)'
;MAMPPSLTSTASPSDIADGLMADLFPRHVRQIFPGSKRAHFQRLHEITGIPYREMAFWDDWDLNCRDVSRLGVYCCHVPSGLTLSRWEKALEGFARRKEEEGW
;
A
#
# COMPACT_ATOMS: atom_id res chain seq x y z
N MET A 1 14.79 40.23 -27.63
CA MET A 1 14.46 38.83 -27.33
C MET A 1 14.64 38.66 -25.82
N ALA A 2 13.56 38.53 -25.05
CA ALA A 2 13.64 38.42 -23.59
C ALA A 2 13.81 36.93 -23.21
N MET A 3 14.84 36.63 -22.42
CA MET A 3 15.07 35.30 -21.84
C MET A 3 13.98 35.01 -20.80
N PRO A 4 13.45 33.78 -20.70
CA PRO A 4 12.53 33.42 -19.63
C PRO A 4 13.24 33.46 -18.26
N PRO A 5 12.53 33.81 -17.17
CA PRO A 5 13.11 33.76 -15.83
C PRO A 5 13.49 32.32 -15.50
N SER A 6 14.73 32.14 -15.04
CA SER A 6 15.20 30.85 -14.53
C SER A 6 14.41 30.49 -13.28
N LEU A 7 13.70 29.37 -13.30
CA LEU A 7 13.03 28.81 -12.13
C LEU A 7 14.10 28.23 -11.20
N THR A 8 14.71 29.07 -10.38
CA THR A 8 15.53 28.62 -9.26
C THR A 8 14.60 28.14 -8.14
N SER A 9 14.13 26.89 -8.25
CA SER A 9 13.49 26.20 -7.13
C SER A 9 14.51 26.08 -6.00
N THR A 10 14.27 26.77 -4.89
CA THR A 10 15.10 26.76 -3.69
C THR A 10 14.84 25.54 -2.79
N ALA A 11 14.12 24.53 -3.28
CA ALA A 11 13.80 23.35 -2.50
C ALA A 11 15.09 22.57 -2.21
N SER A 12 15.36 22.33 -0.93
CA SER A 12 16.43 21.43 -0.51
C SER A 12 16.15 20.03 -1.06
N PRO A 13 17.18 19.22 -1.35
CA PRO A 13 17.00 17.79 -1.66
C PRO A 13 16.12 17.07 -0.63
N SER A 14 16.14 17.50 0.64
CA SER A 14 15.25 17.01 1.69
C SER A 14 13.79 17.38 1.47
N ASP A 15 13.51 18.61 1.03
CA ASP A 15 12.15 19.09 0.79
C ASP A 15 11.52 18.35 -0.41
N ILE A 16 12.35 18.06 -1.42
CA ILE A 16 11.93 17.25 -2.58
C ILE A 16 11.65 15.81 -2.16
N ALA A 17 12.50 15.21 -1.32
CA ALA A 17 12.30 13.86 -0.82
C ALA A 17 11.06 13.76 0.11
N ASP A 18 10.86 14.74 0.99
CA ASP A 18 9.71 14.80 1.88
C ASP A 18 8.40 15.02 1.11
N GLY A 19 8.42 15.87 0.07
CA GLY A 19 7.30 16.05 -0.84
C GLY A 19 6.98 14.76 -1.61
N LEU A 20 7.97 14.15 -2.23
CA LEU A 20 7.81 12.92 -3.00
C LEU A 20 7.27 11.76 -2.15
N MET A 21 7.78 11.57 -0.93
CA MET A 21 7.30 10.52 -0.03
C MET A 21 5.89 10.79 0.51
N ALA A 22 5.53 12.07 0.71
CA ALA A 22 4.18 12.46 1.08
C ALA A 22 3.18 12.26 -0.06
N ASP A 23 3.61 12.46 -1.31
CA ASP A 23 2.81 12.22 -2.51
C ASP A 23 2.65 10.72 -2.81
N LEU A 24 3.70 9.92 -2.58
CA LEU A 24 3.66 8.47 -2.76
C LEU A 24 2.82 7.76 -1.69
N PHE A 25 2.86 8.24 -0.44
CA PHE A 25 2.13 7.66 0.68
C PHE A 25 1.34 8.73 1.45
N PRO A 26 0.12 9.06 0.98
CA PRO A 26 -0.68 10.11 1.58
C PRO A 26 -0.84 9.91 3.09
N ARG A 27 -0.47 10.92 3.88
CA ARG A 27 -0.43 10.79 5.35
C ARG A 27 -1.75 10.36 5.96
N HIS A 28 -2.87 10.78 5.38
CA HIS A 28 -4.22 10.52 5.91
C HIS A 28 -4.63 9.05 5.83
N VAL A 29 -4.04 8.22 4.95
CA VAL A 29 -4.35 6.78 4.88
C VAL A 29 -3.40 5.93 5.74
N ARG A 30 -2.31 6.48 6.27
CA ARG A 30 -1.30 5.72 7.02
C ARG A 30 -1.86 5.22 8.36
N GLN A 31 -1.94 3.89 8.51
CA GLN A 31 -2.32 3.24 9.77
C GLN A 31 -1.08 2.67 10.45
N ILE A 32 -0.39 3.49 11.23
CA ILE A 32 0.83 3.11 11.96
C ILE A 32 0.60 3.35 13.45
N PHE A 33 0.15 2.31 14.14
CA PHE A 33 -0.07 2.30 15.59
C PHE A 33 0.01 0.84 16.10
N PRO A 34 0.19 0.61 17.41
CA PRO A 34 0.14 -0.73 17.99
C PRO A 34 -1.29 -1.29 17.95
N GLY A 35 -1.44 -2.58 17.63
CA GLY A 35 -2.75 -3.24 17.63
C GLY A 35 -2.83 -4.38 16.62
N SER A 36 -4.03 -4.93 16.45
CA SER A 36 -4.27 -5.96 15.45
C SER A 36 -4.31 -5.36 14.05
N LYS A 37 -3.74 -6.04 13.06
CA LYS A 37 -3.84 -5.60 11.66
C LYS A 37 -5.28 -5.52 11.16
N ARG A 38 -6.21 -6.27 11.78
CA ARG A 38 -7.65 -6.11 11.54
C ARG A 38 -8.13 -4.68 11.80
N ALA A 39 -7.74 -4.07 12.93
CA ALA A 39 -8.11 -2.69 13.23
C ALA A 39 -7.52 -1.69 12.22
N HIS A 40 -6.30 -1.94 11.74
CA HIS A 40 -5.69 -1.11 10.70
C HIS A 40 -6.47 -1.23 9.38
N PHE A 41 -6.83 -2.45 8.96
CA PHE A 41 -7.58 -2.66 7.73
C PHE A 41 -9.02 -2.13 7.81
N GLN A 42 -9.67 -2.21 8.98
CA GLN A 42 -10.97 -1.57 9.21
C GLN A 42 -10.89 -0.05 8.97
N ARG A 43 -9.87 0.60 9.53
CA ARG A 43 -9.68 2.04 9.35
C ARG A 43 -9.27 2.42 7.92
N LEU A 44 -8.47 1.58 7.25
CA LEU A 44 -8.18 1.75 5.82
C LEU A 44 -9.45 1.66 4.98
N HIS A 45 -10.31 0.67 5.24
CA HIS A 45 -11.59 0.53 4.55
C HIS A 45 -12.49 1.75 4.77
N GLU A 46 -12.60 2.23 6.01
CA GLU A 46 -13.37 3.44 6.35
C GLU A 46 -12.86 4.69 5.62
N ILE A 47 -11.54 4.89 5.56
CA ILE A 47 -10.93 6.10 4.96
C ILE A 47 -10.96 6.04 3.43
N THR A 48 -10.73 4.87 2.84
CA THR A 48 -10.56 4.73 1.38
C THR A 48 -11.85 4.35 0.66
N GLY A 49 -12.81 3.73 1.36
CA GLY A 49 -14.01 3.13 0.76
C GLY A 49 -13.73 1.88 -0.08
N ILE A 50 -12.47 1.44 -0.20
CA ILE A 50 -12.10 0.29 -1.03
C ILE A 50 -12.63 -1.00 -0.37
N PRO A 51 -13.34 -1.89 -1.10
CA PRO A 51 -13.76 -3.18 -0.56
C PRO A 51 -12.55 -4.06 -0.20
N TYR A 52 -12.64 -4.84 0.90
CA TYR A 52 -11.53 -5.72 1.31
C TYR A 52 -11.07 -6.68 0.21
N ARG A 53 -11.99 -7.19 -0.62
CA ARG A 53 -11.67 -8.06 -1.76
C ARG A 53 -10.79 -7.40 -2.83
N GLU A 54 -10.74 -6.07 -2.84
CA GLU A 54 -9.90 -5.27 -3.74
C GLU A 54 -8.58 -4.83 -3.08
N MET A 55 -8.27 -5.36 -1.90
CA MET A 55 -7.01 -5.11 -1.21
C MET A 55 -6.09 -6.32 -1.28
N ALA A 56 -4.79 -6.06 -1.42
CA ALA A 56 -3.72 -7.03 -1.27
C ALA A 56 -2.79 -6.61 -0.12
N PHE A 57 -2.28 -7.59 0.62
CA PHE A 57 -1.51 -7.37 1.84
C PHE A 57 -0.30 -8.30 1.92
N TRP A 58 0.89 -7.73 2.15
CA TRP A 58 2.13 -8.45 2.38
C TRP A 58 2.60 -8.22 3.81
N ASP A 59 2.86 -9.29 4.55
CA ASP A 59 3.37 -9.24 5.93
C ASP A 59 4.26 -10.46 6.19
N ASP A 60 5.29 -10.30 7.01
CA ASP A 60 6.21 -11.36 7.39
C ASP A 60 5.68 -12.21 8.55
N TRP A 61 4.69 -11.70 9.30
CA TRP A 61 4.08 -12.41 10.40
C TRP A 61 2.77 -13.10 9.99
N ASP A 62 2.78 -14.44 9.97
CA ASP A 62 1.65 -15.27 9.52
C ASP A 62 0.34 -14.98 10.27
N LEU A 63 0.41 -14.65 11.56
CA LEU A 63 -0.78 -14.29 12.35
C LEU A 63 -1.48 -13.04 11.80
N ASN A 64 -0.72 -12.03 11.36
CA ASN A 64 -1.27 -10.83 10.72
C ASN A 64 -1.99 -11.19 9.42
N CYS A 65 -1.37 -12.01 8.57
CA CYS A 65 -1.98 -12.45 7.32
C CYS A 65 -3.28 -13.24 7.57
N ARG A 66 -3.29 -14.17 8.53
CA ARG A 66 -4.48 -14.97 8.89
C ARG A 66 -5.62 -14.12 9.42
N ASP A 67 -5.32 -13.12 10.23
CA ASP A 67 -6.33 -12.25 10.80
C ASP A 67 -6.94 -11.30 9.76
N VAL A 68 -6.13 -10.79 8.84
CA VAL A 68 -6.57 -9.89 7.78
C VAL A 68 -7.30 -10.63 6.66
N SER A 69 -6.88 -11.85 6.31
CA SER A 69 -7.53 -12.65 5.25
C SER A 69 -8.99 -12.98 5.57
N ARG A 70 -9.34 -13.10 6.86
CA ARG A 70 -10.74 -13.26 7.32
C ARG A 70 -11.65 -12.08 6.95
N LEU A 71 -11.10 -10.92 6.62
CA LEU A 71 -11.86 -9.77 6.12
C LEU A 71 -12.13 -9.86 4.60
N GLY A 72 -11.51 -10.80 3.88
CA GLY A 72 -11.60 -10.95 2.43
C GLY A 72 -10.44 -10.32 1.65
N VAL A 73 -9.43 -9.79 2.35
CA VAL A 73 -8.19 -9.26 1.78
C VAL A 73 -7.32 -10.38 1.22
N TYR A 74 -6.69 -10.15 0.07
CA TYR A 74 -5.72 -11.09 -0.49
C TYR A 74 -4.38 -10.98 0.26
N CYS A 75 -4.06 -11.96 1.10
CA CYS A 75 -2.86 -11.91 1.95
C CYS A 75 -1.73 -12.78 1.42
N CYS A 76 -0.52 -12.24 1.43
CA CYS A 76 0.72 -12.89 0.99
C CYS A 76 1.73 -12.91 2.14
N HIS A 77 1.93 -14.09 2.72
CA HIS A 77 2.93 -14.27 3.77
C HIS A 77 4.35 -14.25 3.19
N VAL A 78 5.18 -13.33 3.69
CA VAL A 78 6.55 -13.09 3.20
C VAL A 78 7.57 -13.18 4.35
N PRO A 79 7.82 -14.38 4.90
CA PRO A 79 8.64 -14.57 6.10
C PRO A 79 10.13 -14.19 5.94
N SER A 80 10.58 -13.96 4.70
CA SER A 80 11.95 -13.52 4.38
C SER A 80 11.96 -12.14 3.73
N GLY A 81 10.91 -11.35 3.96
CA GLY A 81 10.71 -10.05 3.31
C GLY A 81 10.16 -10.15 1.89
N LEU A 82 9.81 -8.99 1.36
CA LEU A 82 9.24 -8.84 0.02
C LEU A 82 10.36 -8.75 -1.04
N THR A 83 10.27 -9.59 -2.06
CA THR A 83 11.12 -9.52 -3.26
C THR A 83 10.26 -9.17 -4.47
N LEU A 84 10.87 -8.65 -5.54
CA LEU A 84 10.15 -8.33 -6.78
C LEU A 84 9.40 -9.56 -7.34
N SER A 85 10.06 -10.72 -7.36
CA SER A 85 9.44 -11.97 -7.82
C SER A 85 8.25 -12.41 -6.96
N ARG A 86 8.27 -12.18 -5.65
CA ARG A 86 7.15 -12.47 -4.74
C ARG A 86 6.01 -11.47 -4.93
N TRP A 87 6.35 -10.21 -5.20
CA TRP A 87 5.40 -9.17 -5.51
C TRP A 87 4.64 -9.48 -6.80
N GLU A 88 5.35 -9.75 -7.90
CA GLU A 88 4.76 -10.07 -9.21
C GLU A 88 3.85 -11.31 -9.14
N LYS A 89 4.35 -12.40 -8.55
CA LYS A 89 3.56 -13.63 -8.36
C LYS A 89 2.30 -13.40 -7.53
N ALA A 90 2.36 -12.55 -6.51
CA ALA A 90 1.20 -12.20 -5.70
C ALA A 90 0.18 -11.39 -6.50
N LEU A 91 0.63 -10.46 -7.36
CA LEU A 91 -0.26 -9.68 -8.23
C LEU A 91 -0.97 -10.56 -9.27
N GLU A 92 -0.28 -11.53 -9.86
CA GLU A 92 -0.89 -12.53 -10.76
C GLU A 92 -1.98 -13.32 -10.03
N GLY A 93 -1.69 -13.80 -8.82
CA GLY A 93 -2.65 -14.53 -8.00
C GLY A 93 -3.85 -13.68 -7.57
N PHE A 94 -3.62 -12.40 -7.27
CA PHE A 94 -4.67 -11.44 -6.95
C PHE A 94 -5.58 -11.15 -8.16
N ALA A 95 -5.01 -10.96 -9.34
CA ALA A 95 -5.75 -10.75 -10.58
C ALA A 95 -6.65 -11.95 -10.91
N ARG A 96 -6.08 -13.17 -10.88
CA ARG A 96 -6.85 -14.41 -11.11
C ARG A 96 -8.00 -14.57 -10.11
N ARG A 97 -7.78 -14.26 -8.84
CA ARG A 97 -8.85 -14.31 -7.82
C ARG A 97 -10.01 -13.37 -8.19
N LYS A 98 -9.72 -12.16 -8.67
CA LYS A 98 -10.77 -11.22 -9.09
C LYS A 98 -11.60 -11.77 -10.24
N GLU A 99 -10.97 -12.43 -11.20
CA GLU A 99 -11.66 -13.10 -12.32
C GLU A 99 -12.56 -14.25 -11.82
N GLU A 100 -12.05 -15.11 -10.93
CA GLU A 100 -12.80 -16.24 -10.36
C GLU A 100 -14.02 -15.79 -9.53
N GLU A 101 -13.94 -14.62 -8.87
CA GLU A 101 -15.03 -14.04 -8.08
C GLU A 101 -16.06 -13.26 -8.93
N GLY A 102 -15.92 -13.24 -10.26
CA GLY A 102 -16.95 -12.78 -11.19
C GLY A 102 -17.15 -11.27 -11.24
N TRP A 103 -16.04 -10.53 -11.41
CA TRP A 103 -16.02 -9.08 -11.63
C TRP A 103 -15.65 -8.72 -13.07
#